data_AF-A0A2V9SJE9-F1
#
_entry.id   AF-A0A2V9SJE9-F1
#
_cell.length_a   1.000
_cell.length_b   1.000
_cell.length_c   1.000
_cell.angle_alpha   90.00
_cell.angle_beta   90.00
_cell.angle_gamma   90.00
#
_symmetry.space_group_name_H-M   'P 1'
#
loop_
_entity.id
_entity.type
_entity.pdbx_description
1 polymer ?
#
loop_
_entity_poly.entity_id
_entity_poly.type
_entity_poly.pdbx_seq_one_letter_code
_entity_poly.pdbx_strand_id
1 'polypeptide(L)'
;EDRKGKKCKGMEGLIKEASEVIEDDEMEEEVKDAAMIAAAQRVEHYEIAGYGCVRTYATLLGDREAAALLEQTLEEEKEADETLTEIAEQINVEAIEGGAEEEEEQVSSRRKTAGRRSKPAA
;
A
#
# COMPACT_ATOMS: atom_id res chain seq x y z
N GLU A 1 33.28 -14.89 4.42
CA GLU A 1 32.20 -15.89 4.50
C GLU A 1 31.12 -15.54 3.49
N ASP A 2 30.55 -16.54 2.83
CA ASP A 2 29.43 -16.39 1.89
C ASP A 2 28.21 -15.83 2.64
N ARG A 3 27.92 -14.53 2.48
CA ARG A 3 26.66 -13.91 2.93
C ARG A 3 25.51 -14.32 2.03
N LYS A 4 25.31 -15.61 1.78
CA LYS A 4 24.09 -16.07 1.12
C LYS A 4 22.94 -15.93 2.10
N GLY A 5 22.29 -14.76 2.05
CA GLY A 5 21.08 -14.47 2.80
C GLY A 5 20.05 -15.57 2.57
N LYS A 6 19.26 -15.88 3.61
CA LYS A 6 18.11 -16.79 3.46
C LYS A 6 16.97 -16.01 2.83
N LYS A 7 16.22 -16.66 1.94
CA LYS A 7 14.99 -16.09 1.40
C LYS A 7 13.99 -15.84 2.53
N CYS A 8 13.55 -14.59 2.68
CA CYS A 8 12.52 -14.21 3.64
C CYS A 8 11.13 -14.48 3.02
N LYS A 9 10.46 -15.53 3.51
CA LYS A 9 9.11 -15.88 3.01
C LYS A 9 8.05 -14.85 3.37
N GLY A 10 8.21 -14.14 4.50
CA GLY A 10 7.29 -13.09 4.92
C GLY A 10 7.32 -11.92 3.94
N MET A 11 8.53 -11.38 3.70
CA MET A 11 8.73 -10.30 2.74
C MET A 11 8.33 -10.69 1.32
N GLU A 12 8.64 -11.91 0.88
CA GLU A 12 8.18 -12.42 -0.43
C GLU A 12 6.64 -12.36 -0.56
N GLY A 13 5.91 -12.70 0.51
CA GLY A 13 4.45 -12.61 0.52
C GLY A 13 3.96 -11.17 0.37
N LEU A 14 4.54 -10.23 1.13
CA LEU A 14 4.16 -8.82 1.07
C LEU A 14 4.43 -8.20 -0.30
N ILE A 15 5.59 -8.50 -0.90
CA ILE A 15 5.92 -8.05 -2.26
C ILE A 15 4.95 -8.65 -3.29
N LYS A 16 4.53 -9.91 -3.11
CA LYS A 16 3.56 -10.54 -4.00
C LYS A 16 2.19 -9.86 -3.90
N GLU A 17 1.72 -9.53 -2.70
CA GLU A 17 0.48 -8.75 -2.52
C GLU A 17 0.57 -7.39 -3.22
N ALA A 18 1.68 -6.66 -3.07
CA ALA A 18 1.89 -5.39 -3.75
C ALA A 18 1.90 -5.54 -5.29
N SER A 19 2.50 -6.62 -5.78
CA SER A 19 2.56 -6.92 -7.23
C SER A 19 1.17 -7.24 -7.78
N GLU A 20 0.34 -7.99 -7.04
CA GLU A 20 -1.04 -8.29 -7.43
C GLU A 20 -1.89 -7.02 -7.55
N VAL A 21 -1.69 -6.03 -6.68
CA VAL A 21 -2.34 -4.71 -6.81
C VAL A 21 -1.87 -3.99 -8.08
N ILE A 22 -0.56 -3.97 -8.36
CA ILE A 22 -0.01 -3.31 -9.54
C ILE A 22 -0.51 -3.94 -10.84
N GLU A 23 -0.71 -5.26 -10.86
CA GLU A 23 -1.17 -6.02 -12.02
C GLU A 23 -2.70 -5.99 -12.21
N ASP A 24 -3.46 -5.45 -11.24
CA ASP A 24 -4.92 -5.34 -11.33
C ASP A 24 -5.33 -4.16 -12.22
N ASP A 25 -5.70 -4.44 -13.47
CA ASP A 25 -6.19 -3.46 -14.44
C ASP A 25 -7.69 -3.14 -14.27
N GLU A 26 -8.41 -3.82 -13.37
CA GLU A 26 -9.83 -3.56 -13.08
C GLU A 26 -10.02 -2.53 -11.94
N MET A 27 -8.94 -2.19 -11.22
CA MET A 27 -8.97 -1.12 -10.21
C MET A 27 -8.87 0.26 -10.86
N GLU A 28 -9.75 1.15 -10.42
CA GLU A 28 -9.63 2.58 -10.70
C GLU A 28 -8.30 3.14 -10.20
N GLU A 29 -7.77 4.13 -10.91
CA GLU A 29 -6.40 4.65 -10.70
C GLU A 29 -6.20 5.13 -9.25
N GLU A 30 -7.13 5.91 -8.71
CA GLU A 30 -7.06 6.45 -7.35
C GLU A 30 -7.19 5.36 -6.28
N VAL A 31 -8.02 4.34 -6.53
CA VAL A 31 -8.18 3.19 -5.63
C VAL A 31 -6.91 2.32 -5.64
N LYS A 32 -6.29 2.18 -6.81
CA LYS A 32 -5.05 1.43 -6.99
C LYS A 32 -3.88 2.10 -6.26
N ASP A 33 -3.76 3.42 -6.34
CA ASP A 33 -2.76 4.18 -5.57
C ASP A 33 -2.96 4.03 -4.06
N ALA A 34 -4.20 4.11 -3.57
CA ALA A 34 -4.52 3.85 -2.17
C ALA A 34 -4.12 2.43 -1.74
N ALA A 35 -4.41 1.44 -2.58
CA ALA A 35 -4.05 0.04 -2.32
C ALA A 35 -2.53 -0.20 -2.34
N MET A 36 -1.80 0.48 -3.22
CA MET A 36 -0.34 0.43 -3.29
C MET A 36 0.31 1.01 -2.03
N ILE A 37 -0.19 2.16 -1.54
CA ILE A 37 0.30 2.74 -0.28
C ILE A 37 0.03 1.81 0.88
N ALA A 38 -1.18 1.25 0.97
CA ALA A 38 -1.51 0.28 2.00
C ALA A 38 -0.60 -0.96 1.94
N ALA A 39 -0.18 -1.40 0.75
CA ALA A 39 0.78 -2.50 0.60
C ALA A 39 2.20 -2.11 1.05
N ALA A 40 2.65 -0.90 0.73
CA ALA A 40 3.92 -0.36 1.20
C ALA A 40 3.96 -0.24 2.73
N GLN A 41 2.91 0.29 3.37
CA GLN A 41 2.84 0.36 4.84
C GLN A 41 2.93 -1.02 5.51
N ARG A 42 2.38 -2.08 4.89
CA ARG A 42 2.55 -3.45 5.41
C ARG A 42 4.01 -3.92 5.35
N VAL A 43 4.76 -3.50 4.33
CA VAL A 43 6.21 -3.74 4.23
C VAL A 43 6.93 -3.01 5.34
N GLU A 44 6.69 -1.70 5.52
CA GLU A 44 7.32 -0.90 6.58
C GLU A 44 7.05 -1.48 7.97
N HIS A 45 5.80 -1.87 8.27
CA HIS A 45 5.45 -2.47 9.56
C HIS A 45 6.18 -3.79 9.82
N TYR A 46 6.42 -4.59 8.77
CA TYR A 46 7.20 -5.81 8.87
C TYR A 46 8.67 -5.51 9.21
N GLU A 47 9.23 -4.45 8.63
CA GLU A 47 10.61 -4.02 8.85
C GLU A 47 10.79 -3.39 10.24
N ILE A 48 9.88 -2.50 10.66
CA ILE A 48 9.85 -1.91 12.01
C ILE A 48 9.85 -3.01 13.09
N ALA A 49 9.01 -4.05 12.91
CA ALA A 49 8.96 -5.19 13.83
C ALA A 49 10.29 -5.97 13.84
N GLY A 50 10.89 -6.17 12.67
CA GLY A 50 12.18 -6.85 12.50
C GLY A 50 13.33 -6.08 13.16
N TYR A 51 13.55 -4.82 12.76
CA TYR A 51 14.62 -3.96 13.24
C TYR A 51 14.52 -3.68 14.73
N GLY A 52 13.31 -3.44 15.25
CA GLY A 52 13.09 -3.29 16.70
C GLY A 52 13.57 -4.51 17.50
N CYS A 53 13.30 -5.71 17.00
CA CYS A 53 13.74 -6.96 17.63
C CYS A 53 15.27 -7.11 17.59
N VAL A 54 15.90 -6.95 16.42
CA VAL A 54 17.35 -7.17 16.29
C VAL A 54 18.17 -6.06 16.94
N ARG A 55 17.71 -4.81 16.94
CA ARG A 55 18.32 -3.70 17.69
C ARG A 55 18.35 -4.00 19.18
N THR A 56 17.25 -4.54 19.71
CA THR A 56 17.15 -4.94 21.12
C THR A 56 18.15 -6.06 21.43
N TYR A 57 18.25 -7.07 20.57
CA TYR A 57 19.25 -8.14 20.75
C TYR A 57 20.69 -7.64 20.70
N ALA A 58 21.04 -6.77 19.74
CA ALA A 58 22.37 -6.17 19.67
C ALA A 58 22.72 -5.43 20.97
N THR A 59 21.76 -4.68 21.52
CA THR A 59 21.91 -3.99 22.81
C THR A 59 22.18 -4.97 23.95
N LEU A 60 21.43 -6.06 24.05
CA LEU A 60 21.58 -7.09 25.10
C LEU A 60 22.92 -7.85 24.99
N LEU A 61 23.43 -8.02 23.77
CA LEU A 61 24.72 -8.65 23.50
C LEU A 61 25.90 -7.70 23.72
N GLY A 62 25.64 -6.41 23.99
CA GLY A 62 26.66 -5.39 24.19
C GLY A 62 27.29 -4.87 22.89
N ASP A 63 26.74 -5.23 21.73
CA ASP A 63 27.20 -4.75 20.42
C ASP A 63 26.58 -3.38 20.13
N ARG A 64 27.24 -2.34 20.63
CA ARG A 64 26.75 -0.95 20.56
C ARG A 64 26.76 -0.38 19.15
N GLU A 65 27.71 -0.82 18.32
CA GLU A 65 27.80 -0.34 16.93
C GLU A 65 26.65 -0.90 16.10
N ALA A 66 26.41 -2.21 16.18
CA ALA A 66 25.26 -2.82 15.52
C ALA A 66 23.94 -2.24 16.04
N ALA A 67 23.79 -2.04 17.35
CA ALA A 67 22.60 -1.43 17.92
C ALA A 67 22.33 -0.01 17.39
N ALA A 68 23.37 0.81 17.23
CA ALA A 68 23.24 2.16 16.70
C ALA A 68 22.84 2.17 15.21
N LEU A 69 23.44 1.30 14.40
CA LEU A 69 23.09 1.17 12.98
C LEU A 69 21.66 0.66 12.80
N LEU A 70 21.26 -0.35 13.58
CA LEU A 70 19.89 -0.89 13.53
C LEU A 70 18.85 0.10 14.06
N GLU A 71 19.23 1.00 14.98
CA GLU A 71 18.35 2.08 15.42
C GLU A 71 18.16 3.13 14.34
N GLN A 72 19.23 3.47 13.60
CA GLN A 72 19.12 4.40 12.48
C GLN A 72 18.14 3.86 11.43
N THR A 73 18.31 2.60 11.02
CA THR A 73 17.39 2.00 10.04
C THR A 73 15.97 1.89 10.59
N LEU A 74 15.80 1.50 11.87
CA LEU A 74 14.48 1.48 12.49
C LEU A 74 13.78 2.85 12.45
N GLU A 75 14.52 3.95 12.61
CA GLU A 75 13.95 5.29 12.54
C GLU A 75 13.62 5.69 11.10
N GLU A 76 14.50 5.36 10.14
CA GLU A 76 14.24 5.55 8.70
C GLU A 76 12.94 4.86 8.26
N GLU A 77 12.68 3.60 8.68
CA GLU A 77 11.44 2.90 8.31
C GLU A 77 10.19 3.52 8.96
N LYS A 78 10.31 4.07 10.18
CA LYS A 78 9.18 4.78 10.80
C LYS A 78 8.87 6.09 10.09
N GLU A 79 9.91 6.85 9.73
CA GLU A 79 9.74 8.09 8.96
C GLU A 79 9.12 7.80 7.58
N ALA A 80 9.48 6.67 6.96
CA ALA A 80 8.85 6.20 5.73
C ALA A 80 7.37 5.86 5.94
N ASP A 81 7.00 5.10 6.98
CA ASP A 81 5.60 4.78 7.30
C ASP A 81 4.77 6.04 7.65
N GLU A 82 5.36 7.01 8.36
CA GLU A 82 4.74 8.30 8.63
C GLU A 82 4.48 9.08 7.33
N THR A 83 5.47 9.14 6.43
CA THR A 83 5.32 9.77 5.12
C THR A 83 4.23 9.09 4.29
N LEU A 84 4.18 7.75 4.27
CA LEU A 84 3.12 7.00 3.60
C LEU A 84 1.76 7.29 4.20
N THR A 85 1.67 7.47 5.52
CA THR A 85 0.45 7.86 6.22
C THR A 85 -0.03 9.23 5.78
N GLU A 86 0.86 10.22 5.72
CA GLU A 86 0.52 11.58 5.23
C GLU A 86 -0.01 11.55 3.80
N ILE A 87 0.60 10.76 2.92
CA ILE A 87 0.14 10.59 1.53
C ILE A 87 -1.22 9.88 1.51
N ALA A 88 -1.41 8.85 2.34
CA ALA A 88 -2.65 8.09 2.42
C ALA A 88 -3.84 8.97 2.85
N GLU A 89 -3.64 9.97 3.71
CA GLU A 89 -4.71 10.90 4.11
C GLU A 89 -5.32 11.65 2.92
N GLN A 90 -4.52 11.95 1.90
CA GLN A 90 -4.95 12.62 0.68
C GLN A 90 -5.56 11.62 -0.32
N ILE A 91 -4.81 10.57 -0.63
CA ILE A 91 -5.20 9.62 -1.70
C ILE A 91 -6.47 8.83 -1.35
N ASN A 92 -6.72 8.54 -0.06
CA ASN A 92 -7.98 7.89 0.33
C ASN A 92 -9.22 8.79 0.09
N VAL A 93 -9.06 10.12 0.10
CA VAL A 93 -10.16 11.03 -0.25
C VAL A 93 -10.40 10.98 -1.76
N GLU A 94 -9.33 11.07 -2.55
CA GLU A 94 -9.39 10.99 -4.02
C GLU A 94 -10.02 9.66 -4.49
N ALA A 95 -9.67 8.55 -3.84
CA ALA A 95 -10.26 7.23 -4.12
C ALA A 95 -11.77 7.16 -3.87
N ILE A 96 -12.30 7.93 -2.91
CA ILE A 96 -13.75 8.00 -2.66
C ILE A 96 -14.42 8.89 -3.71
N GLU A 97 -13.80 10.01 -4.07
CA GLU A 97 -14.35 10.97 -5.02
C GLU A 97 -14.40 10.39 -6.45
N GLY A 98 -13.33 9.72 -6.90
CA GLY A 98 -13.29 9.05 -8.21
C GLY A 98 -14.41 8.03 -8.38
N GLY A 99 -14.63 7.17 -7.38
CA GLY A 99 -15.72 6.19 -7.42
C GLY A 99 -17.13 6.81 -7.44
N ALA A 100 -17.32 7.98 -6.82
CA ALA A 100 -18.60 8.68 -6.83
C ALA A 100 -18.92 9.31 -8.20
N GLU A 101 -17.92 9.85 -8.89
CA GLU A 101 -18.09 10.44 -10.23
C GLU A 101 -18.46 9.36 -11.27
N GLU A 102 -17.86 8.19 -11.20
CA GLU A 102 -18.18 7.07 -12.08
C GLU A 102 -19.60 6.52 -11.87
N GLU A 103 -20.03 6.35 -10.61
CA GLU A 103 -21.40 5.92 -10.32
C GLU A 103 -22.44 6.90 -10.88
N GLU A 104 -22.20 8.21 -10.74
CA GLU A 104 -23.07 9.23 -11.32
C GLU A 104 -23.12 9.16 -12.85
N GLU A 105 -21.98 8.96 -13.52
CA GLU A 105 -21.93 8.84 -14.97
C GLU A 105 -22.64 7.57 -15.47
N GLN A 106 -22.45 6.45 -14.80
CA GLN A 106 -23.13 5.19 -15.11
C GLN A 106 -24.65 5.29 -14.91
N VAL A 107 -25.11 5.95 -13.85
CA VAL A 107 -26.54 6.21 -13.59
C VAL A 107 -27.13 7.14 -14.65
N SER A 108 -26.39 8.19 -15.04
CA SER A 108 -26.73 9.10 -16.15
C SER A 108 -26.88 8.36 -17.49
N SER A 109 -25.92 7.48 -17.81
CA SER A 109 -25.90 6.67 -19.03
C SER A 109 -27.05 5.65 -19.08
N ARG A 110 -27.33 4.97 -17.96
CA ARG A 110 -28.49 4.07 -17.79
C ARG A 110 -29.82 4.81 -17.94
N ARG A 111 -29.95 6.02 -17.42
CA ARG A 111 -31.16 6.86 -17.59
C ARG A 111 -31.37 7.27 -19.06
N LYS A 112 -30.31 7.64 -19.77
CA LYS A 112 -30.37 8.00 -21.21
C LYS A 112 -30.76 6.81 -22.10
N THR A 113 -30.24 5.62 -21.82
CA THR A 113 -30.57 4.40 -22.59
C THR A 113 -31.99 3.90 -22.32
N ALA A 114 -32.48 3.99 -21.08
CA ALA A 114 -33.86 3.67 -20.73
C ALA A 114 -34.90 4.62 -21.39
N GLY A 115 -34.61 5.92 -21.44
CA GLY A 115 -35.49 6.91 -22.08
C GLY A 115 -35.62 6.79 -23.60
N ARG A 116 -34.73 6.05 -24.27
CA ARG A 116 -34.72 5.89 -25.74
C ARG A 116 -35.54 4.70 -26.23
N ARG A 117 -35.92 3.75 -25.34
CA ARG A 117 -36.73 2.56 -25.67
C ARG A 117 -38.25 2.77 -25.58
N SER A 118 -38.71 3.97 -25.21
CA SER A 118 -40.14 4.26 -24.93
C SER A 118 -40.90 5.00 -26.04
N LYS A 119 -40.33 5.21 -27.24
CA LYS A 119 -41.13 5.69 -28.39
C LYS A 119 -41.76 4.50 -29.13
N PRO A 120 -43.10 4.31 -29.07
CA PRO A 120 -43.75 3.35 -29.96
C PRO A 120 -43.73 3.93 -31.38
N ALA A 121 -43.38 3.10 -32.36
CA ALA A 121 -43.56 3.43 -33.76
C ALA A 121 -45.07 3.55 -34.02
N ALA A 122 -45.52 4.75 -34.41
CA ALA A 122 -46.86 5.02 -34.89
C ALA A 122 -46.96 4.71 -36.39
#